data_AF-A0A6A6F1I7-F1
#
_entry.id   AF-A0A6A6F1I7-F1
#
_cell.length_a   1.000
_cell.length_b   1.000
_cell.length_c   1.000
_cell.angle_alpha   90.00
_cell.angle_beta   90.00
_cell.angle_gamma   90.00
#
_symmetry.space_group_name_H-M   'P 1'
#
loop_
_entity.id
_entity.type
_entity.pdbx_description
1 polymer ?
#
loop_
_entity_poly.entity_id
_entity_poly.type
_entity_poly.pdbx_seq_one_letter_code
_entity_poly.pdbx_strand_id
1 'polypeptide(L)'
;MTKRALEAAYQSLITRSRLRPDPHQEALITRLANLQDELLATNPGSLPKPLPLLHQDPKPPPRGLYIYGSVGTGKTRLCDLFASTLPPTISHRRTHFHAFMNDIHHRLHLARQSPTYSGDPLIPIGKAIFAESRVLCFDEFQLTDIADAMIMRRLFGAIWQAGGVMVSTSNRHPDGLYENGLNRDVVLPFIRDLQRRCEVWEVGGREDYRMSGGGGGGGGGAGSQGGVGRRETFFVDERAFERSLGEAVQGKEVQRREIPVYGSRKLEVEGV
;
A
#
# COMPACT_ATOMS: atom_id res chain seq x y z
N MET A 1 9.87 -24.10 -22.25
CA MET A 1 9.06 -23.11 -21.49
C MET A 1 9.60 -21.74 -21.81
N THR A 2 8.78 -20.85 -22.38
CA THR A 2 9.19 -19.46 -22.65
C THR A 2 9.37 -18.76 -21.31
N LYS A 3 10.60 -18.35 -20.99
CA LYS A 3 10.92 -17.69 -19.72
C LYS A 3 10.21 -16.33 -19.66
N ARG A 4 9.58 -15.98 -18.53
CA ARG A 4 8.88 -14.70 -18.40
C ARG A 4 9.88 -13.54 -18.52
N ALA A 5 9.43 -12.39 -19.02
CA ALA A 5 10.30 -11.24 -19.30
C ALA A 5 11.11 -10.79 -18.06
N LEU A 6 10.46 -10.71 -16.90
CA LEU A 6 11.08 -10.37 -15.63
C LEU A 6 12.19 -11.36 -15.22
N GLU A 7 11.88 -12.66 -15.25
CA GLU A 7 12.82 -13.74 -14.91
C GLU A 7 14.00 -13.79 -15.87
N ALA A 8 13.78 -13.58 -17.17
CA ALA A 8 14.83 -13.50 -18.17
C ALA A 8 15.74 -12.28 -17.94
N ALA A 9 15.15 -11.12 -17.62
CA ALA A 9 15.90 -9.91 -17.35
C ALA A 9 16.74 -10.03 -16.07
N TYR A 10 16.20 -10.64 -15.01
CA TYR A 10 16.94 -10.91 -13.77
C TYR A 10 18.15 -11.83 -14.02
N GLN A 11 17.92 -12.90 -14.78
CA GLN A 11 18.96 -13.87 -15.09
C GLN A 11 20.05 -13.28 -15.99
N SER A 12 19.70 -12.39 -16.92
CA SER A 12 20.69 -11.62 -17.68
C SER A 12 21.59 -10.76 -16.79
N LEU A 13 21.06 -10.17 -15.71
CA LEU A 13 21.86 -9.39 -14.77
C LEU A 13 22.83 -10.26 -13.97
N ILE A 14 22.43 -11.48 -13.61
CA ILE A 14 23.31 -12.47 -12.97
C ILE A 14 24.42 -12.89 -13.93
N THR A 15 24.07 -13.29 -15.16
CA THR A 15 25.07 -13.74 -16.15
C THR A 15 26.09 -12.66 -16.49
N ARG A 16 25.68 -11.39 -16.45
CA ARG A 16 26.56 -10.23 -16.69
C ARG A 16 27.32 -9.76 -15.44
N SER A 17 27.26 -10.51 -14.34
CA SER A 17 27.88 -10.18 -13.05
C SER A 17 27.46 -8.80 -12.50
N ARG A 18 26.26 -8.33 -12.85
CA ARG A 18 25.67 -7.07 -12.35
C ARG A 18 24.85 -7.29 -11.08
N LEU A 19 24.47 -8.53 -10.78
CA LEU A 19 23.84 -8.97 -9.54
C LEU A 19 24.49 -10.27 -9.08
N ARG A 20 24.55 -10.48 -7.76
CA ARG A 20 24.95 -11.76 -7.19
C ARG A 20 23.73 -12.68 -7.14
N PRO A 21 23.87 -13.98 -7.47
CA PRO A 21 22.81 -14.95 -7.24
C PRO A 21 22.40 -14.95 -5.77
N ASP A 22 21.09 -14.85 -5.52
CA ASP A 22 20.50 -14.89 -4.19
C ASP A 22 19.14 -15.63 -4.29
N PRO A 23 18.99 -16.80 -3.63
CA PRO A 23 17.75 -17.56 -3.66
C PRO A 23 16.52 -16.76 -3.19
N HIS A 24 16.69 -15.81 -2.27
CA HIS A 24 15.60 -14.97 -1.77
C HIS A 24 15.16 -13.97 -2.84
N GLN A 25 16.10 -13.39 -3.58
CA GLN A 25 15.78 -12.53 -4.70
C GLN A 25 15.13 -13.30 -5.85
N GLU A 26 15.56 -14.53 -6.11
CA GLU A 26 14.96 -15.38 -7.14
C GLU A 26 13.50 -15.73 -6.81
N ALA A 27 13.20 -16.12 -5.56
CA ALA A 27 11.83 -16.37 -5.12
C ALA A 27 10.94 -15.12 -5.25
N LEU A 28 11.46 -13.95 -4.86
CA LEU A 28 10.78 -12.66 -5.04
C LEU A 28 10.49 -12.37 -6.51
N ILE A 29 11.47 -12.60 -7.40
CA ILE A 29 11.32 -12.43 -8.84
C ILE A 29 10.22 -13.34 -9.40
N THR A 30 10.16 -14.60 -8.98
CA THR A 30 9.12 -15.54 -9.44
C THR A 30 7.71 -15.06 -9.09
N ARG A 31 7.48 -14.56 -7.86
CA ARG A 31 6.16 -14.04 -7.48
C ARG A 31 5.85 -12.70 -8.10
N LEU A 32 6.83 -11.80 -8.25
CA LEU A 32 6.64 -10.57 -9.02
C LEU A 32 6.21 -10.90 -10.45
N ALA A 33 6.77 -11.96 -11.04
CA ALA A 33 6.36 -12.45 -12.35
C ALA A 33 4.94 -13.04 -12.32
N ASN A 34 4.58 -13.79 -11.27
CA ASN A 34 3.19 -14.22 -11.05
C ASN A 34 2.23 -13.03 -10.92
N LEU A 35 2.65 -11.94 -10.26
CA LEU A 35 1.84 -10.73 -10.16
C LEU A 35 1.64 -10.08 -11.54
N GLN A 36 2.65 -10.08 -12.42
CA GLN A 36 2.47 -9.61 -13.81
C GLN A 36 1.41 -10.43 -14.55
N ASP A 37 1.42 -11.77 -14.38
CA ASP A 37 0.42 -12.65 -14.97
C ASP A 37 -0.99 -12.39 -14.40
N GLU A 38 -1.10 -12.21 -13.08
CA GLU A 38 -2.37 -11.86 -12.42
C GLU A 38 -2.92 -10.50 -12.90
N LEU A 39 -2.05 -9.51 -13.07
CA LEU A 39 -2.41 -8.19 -13.60
C LEU A 39 -2.89 -8.26 -15.05
N LEU A 40 -2.25 -9.09 -15.88
CA LEU A 40 -2.69 -9.34 -17.26
C LEU A 40 -4.07 -9.99 -17.30
N ALA A 41 -4.28 -11.04 -16.49
CA ALA A 41 -5.54 -11.77 -16.44
C ALA A 41 -6.73 -10.91 -15.95
N THR A 42 -6.45 -9.88 -15.16
CA THR A 42 -7.45 -8.95 -14.62
C THR A 42 -7.47 -7.62 -15.37
N ASN A 43 -6.82 -7.51 -16.53
CA ASN A 43 -6.76 -6.25 -17.27
C ASN A 43 -8.10 -5.94 -17.95
N PRO A 44 -8.73 -4.77 -17.68
CA PRO A 44 -10.07 -4.45 -18.19
C PRO A 44 -10.18 -4.48 -19.73
N GLY A 45 -9.07 -4.33 -20.45
CA GLY A 45 -9.02 -4.40 -21.92
C GLY A 45 -8.68 -5.78 -22.52
N SER A 46 -8.43 -6.80 -21.69
CA SER A 46 -7.97 -8.13 -22.15
C SER A 46 -9.07 -9.20 -22.21
N LEU A 47 -10.27 -8.90 -21.69
CA LEU A 47 -11.37 -9.86 -21.70
C LEU A 47 -12.16 -9.75 -23.02
N PRO A 48 -12.39 -10.85 -23.75
CA PRO A 48 -13.39 -10.85 -24.82
C PRO A 48 -14.74 -10.45 -24.23
N LYS A 49 -15.51 -9.63 -24.96
CA LYS A 49 -16.87 -9.23 -24.56
C LYS A 49 -17.64 -10.48 -24.09
N PRO A 50 -18.13 -10.53 -22.84
CA PRO A 50 -18.78 -11.73 -22.36
C PRO A 50 -20.01 -12.03 -23.23
N LEU A 51 -20.18 -13.30 -23.58
CA LEU A 51 -21.44 -13.80 -24.12
C LEU A 51 -22.55 -13.48 -23.10
N PRO A 52 -23.75 -13.04 -23.50
CA PRO A 52 -24.78 -12.47 -22.60
C PRO A 52 -25.36 -13.41 -21.51
N LEU A 53 -24.79 -14.59 -21.29
CA LEU A 53 -25.35 -15.65 -20.43
C LEU A 53 -24.45 -16.10 -19.28
N LEU A 54 -23.21 -15.57 -19.17
CA LEU A 54 -22.32 -15.86 -18.05
C LEU A 54 -22.01 -14.56 -17.29
N HIS A 55 -22.80 -14.29 -16.24
CA HIS A 55 -22.40 -13.36 -15.19
C HIS A 55 -21.21 -13.97 -14.43
N GLN A 56 -20.00 -13.80 -14.98
CA GLN A 56 -18.79 -13.99 -14.19
C GLN A 56 -18.56 -12.71 -13.41
N ASP A 57 -18.67 -12.78 -12.09
CA ASP A 57 -18.28 -11.67 -11.24
C ASP A 57 -16.83 -11.28 -11.56
N PRO A 58 -16.52 -9.99 -11.72
CA PRO A 58 -15.18 -9.55 -12.03
C PRO A 58 -14.23 -10.01 -10.92
N LYS A 59 -13.21 -10.79 -11.31
CA LYS A 59 -12.19 -11.29 -10.37
C LYS A 59 -11.57 -10.10 -9.62
N PRO A 60 -11.44 -10.16 -8.28
CA PRO A 60 -10.85 -9.07 -7.52
C PRO A 60 -9.44 -8.77 -8.02
N PRO A 61 -9.01 -7.49 -7.94
CA PRO A 61 -7.65 -7.10 -8.30
C PRO A 61 -6.64 -7.88 -7.45
N PRO A 62 -5.47 -8.25 -8.01
CA PRO A 62 -4.47 -8.99 -7.27
C PRO A 62 -3.88 -8.14 -6.13
N ARG A 63 -3.30 -8.83 -5.14
CA ARG A 63 -2.59 -8.17 -4.05
C ARG A 63 -1.26 -7.60 -4.57
N GLY A 64 -0.91 -6.44 -4.06
CA GLY A 64 0.38 -5.81 -4.27
C GLY A 64 1.51 -6.49 -3.51
N LEU A 65 2.72 -5.94 -3.59
CA LEU A 65 3.89 -6.41 -2.85
C LEU A 65 4.53 -5.27 -2.07
N TYR A 66 4.75 -5.49 -0.77
CA TYR A 66 5.54 -4.60 0.08
C TYR A 66 6.87 -5.29 0.38
N ILE A 67 7.93 -4.84 -0.28
CA ILE A 67 9.26 -5.42 -0.20
C ILE A 67 10.08 -4.62 0.82
N TYR A 68 10.57 -5.26 1.87
CA TYR A 68 11.40 -4.60 2.88
C TYR A 68 12.73 -5.31 3.11
N GLY A 69 13.67 -4.61 3.72
CA GLY A 69 14.98 -5.17 4.08
C GLY A 69 16.03 -4.08 4.24
N SER A 70 17.22 -4.44 4.71
CA SER A 70 18.31 -3.49 4.98
C SER A 70 18.81 -2.74 3.74
N VAL A 71 19.55 -1.65 3.94
CA VAL A 71 20.21 -0.92 2.84
C VAL A 71 21.17 -1.85 2.11
N GLY A 72 21.25 -1.73 0.78
CA GLY A 72 22.16 -2.53 -0.05
C GLY A 72 21.65 -3.93 -0.43
N THR A 73 20.44 -4.34 -0.05
CA THR A 73 19.88 -5.67 -0.41
C THR A 73 19.29 -5.75 -1.83
N GLY A 74 19.41 -4.69 -2.63
CA GLY A 74 19.00 -4.69 -4.05
C GLY A 74 17.52 -4.44 -4.32
N LYS A 75 16.71 -4.10 -3.31
CA LYS A 75 15.24 -3.87 -3.43
C LYS A 75 14.87 -2.91 -4.56
N THR A 76 15.53 -1.74 -4.62
CA THR A 76 15.32 -0.74 -5.67
C THR A 76 15.51 -1.33 -7.06
N ARG A 77 16.56 -2.13 -7.24
CA ARG A 77 16.85 -2.78 -8.52
C ARG A 77 15.79 -3.81 -8.91
N LEU A 78 15.24 -4.54 -7.95
CA LEU A 78 14.16 -5.50 -8.19
C LEU A 78 12.86 -4.78 -8.58
N CYS A 79 12.55 -3.65 -7.93
CA CYS A 79 11.42 -2.80 -8.27
C CYS A 79 11.58 -2.17 -9.68
N ASP A 80 12.78 -1.72 -10.04
CA ASP A 80 13.12 -1.24 -11.40
C ASP A 80 12.83 -2.31 -12.44
N LEU A 81 13.29 -3.52 -12.16
CA LEU A 81 13.16 -4.64 -13.07
C LEU A 81 11.70 -5.03 -13.27
N PHE A 82 10.92 -5.06 -12.19
CA PHE A 82 9.47 -5.28 -12.28
C PHE A 82 8.79 -4.22 -13.13
N ALA A 83 9.01 -2.93 -12.85
CA ALA A 83 8.37 -1.84 -13.58
C ALA A 83 8.76 -1.83 -15.07
N SER A 84 10.06 -1.98 -15.38
CA SER A 84 10.57 -1.99 -16.76
C SER A 84 10.15 -3.20 -17.60
N THR A 85 9.74 -4.29 -16.95
CA THR A 85 9.28 -5.52 -17.63
C THR A 85 7.77 -5.69 -17.60
N LEU A 86 7.04 -4.74 -17.02
CA LEU A 86 5.57 -4.75 -17.10
C LEU A 86 5.13 -4.69 -18.56
N PRO A 87 4.16 -5.53 -18.96
CA PRO A 87 3.56 -5.48 -20.28
C PRO A 87 3.08 -4.06 -20.63
N PRO A 88 3.27 -3.58 -21.88
CA PRO A 88 2.85 -2.23 -22.28
C PRO A 88 1.35 -1.96 -22.14
N THR A 89 0.54 -3.02 -22.05
CA THR A 89 -0.90 -2.96 -21.83
C THR A 89 -1.30 -2.63 -20.39
N ILE A 90 -0.35 -2.61 -19.45
CA ILE A 90 -0.56 -2.28 -18.04
C ILE A 90 0.05 -0.90 -17.77
N SER A 91 -0.81 0.11 -17.56
CA SER A 91 -0.36 1.43 -17.15
C SER A 91 0.27 1.38 -15.76
N HIS A 92 1.43 1.99 -15.61
CA HIS A 92 2.15 2.01 -14.35
C HIS A 92 2.92 3.31 -14.16
N ARG A 93 3.16 3.65 -12.89
CA ARG A 93 4.00 4.79 -12.50
C ARG A 93 5.02 4.31 -11.48
N ARG A 94 6.30 4.53 -11.79
CA ARG A 94 7.41 4.35 -10.86
C ARG A 94 7.86 5.70 -10.33
N THR A 95 7.95 5.85 -9.01
CA THR A 95 8.39 7.10 -8.39
C THR A 95 8.87 6.88 -6.95
N HIS A 96 9.66 7.80 -6.41
CA HIS A 96 9.95 7.82 -4.98
C HIS A 96 8.70 8.24 -4.20
N PHE A 97 8.49 7.67 -3.02
CA PHE A 97 7.29 7.94 -2.24
C PHE A 97 7.11 9.43 -1.88
N HIS A 98 8.19 10.13 -1.50
CA HIS A 98 8.11 11.56 -1.19
C HIS A 98 7.70 12.41 -2.40
N ALA A 99 8.18 12.07 -3.61
CA ALA A 99 7.83 12.77 -4.84
C ALA A 99 6.36 12.54 -5.20
N PHE A 100 5.84 11.34 -4.94
CA PHE A 100 4.41 11.07 -5.05
C PHE A 100 3.61 11.93 -4.07
N MET A 101 3.99 12.01 -2.79
CA MET A 101 3.28 12.82 -1.81
C MET A 101 3.25 14.31 -2.19
N ASN A 102 4.34 14.84 -2.76
CA ASN A 102 4.35 16.21 -3.27
C ASN A 102 3.33 16.44 -4.40
N ASP A 103 3.20 15.49 -5.34
CA ASP A 103 2.16 15.53 -6.38
C ASP A 103 0.75 15.50 -5.76
N ILE A 104 0.52 14.64 -4.74
CA ILE A 104 -0.77 14.59 -4.03
C ILE A 104 -1.09 15.91 -3.34
N HIS A 105 -0.14 16.50 -2.63
CA HIS A 105 -0.32 17.80 -1.98
C HIS A 105 -0.64 18.89 -2.99
N HIS A 106 0.01 18.88 -4.16
CA HIS A 106 -0.30 19.81 -5.23
C HIS A 106 -1.73 19.64 -5.76
N ARG A 107 -2.14 18.40 -6.06
CA ARG A 107 -3.52 18.11 -6.51
C ARG A 107 -4.57 18.49 -5.47
N LEU A 108 -4.29 18.24 -4.19
CA LEU A 108 -5.16 18.67 -3.07
C LEU A 108 -5.28 20.19 -2.99
N HIS A 109 -4.17 20.91 -3.16
CA HIS A 109 -4.18 22.37 -3.15
C HIS A 109 -5.06 22.93 -4.27
N LEU A 110 -4.91 22.41 -5.50
CA LEU A 110 -5.75 22.79 -6.64
C LEU A 110 -7.22 22.47 -6.41
N ALA A 111 -7.53 21.28 -5.87
CA ALA A 111 -8.90 20.87 -5.59
C ALA A 111 -9.59 21.80 -4.57
N ARG A 112 -8.84 22.25 -3.54
CA ARG A 112 -9.35 23.16 -2.50
C ARG A 112 -9.56 24.59 -2.98
N GLN A 113 -8.89 25.01 -4.07
CA GLN A 113 -9.09 26.33 -4.67
C GLN A 113 -10.35 26.42 -5.52
N SER A 114 -10.96 25.28 -5.87
CA SER A 114 -12.19 25.26 -6.65
C SER A 114 -13.40 25.63 -5.77
N PRO A 115 -14.10 26.75 -6.01
CA PRO A 115 -15.23 27.20 -5.19
C PRO A 115 -16.47 26.29 -5.30
N THR A 116 -16.47 25.35 -6.26
CA THR A 116 -17.62 24.49 -6.59
C THR A 116 -17.52 23.11 -5.95
N TYR A 117 -16.39 22.73 -5.36
CA TYR A 117 -16.18 21.36 -4.88
C TYR A 117 -16.61 21.19 -3.42
N SER A 118 -17.71 20.46 -3.20
CA SER A 118 -18.15 19.98 -1.89
C SER A 118 -17.91 18.47 -1.76
N GLY A 119 -16.92 18.07 -0.97
CA GLY A 119 -16.62 16.65 -0.73
C GLY A 119 -15.16 16.37 -0.36
N ASP A 120 -14.82 15.08 -0.27
CA ASP A 120 -13.45 14.63 -0.06
C ASP A 120 -12.65 14.59 -1.38
N PRO A 121 -11.70 15.51 -1.61
CA PRO A 121 -10.94 15.55 -2.85
C PRO A 121 -10.05 14.33 -3.07
N LEU A 122 -9.75 13.53 -2.03
CA LEU A 122 -8.89 12.35 -2.16
C LEU A 122 -9.52 11.22 -2.94
N ILE A 123 -10.85 11.10 -2.92
CA ILE A 123 -11.57 10.08 -3.70
C ILE A 123 -11.40 10.29 -5.22
N PRO A 124 -11.74 11.47 -5.79
CA PRO A 124 -11.53 11.70 -7.22
C PRO A 124 -10.03 11.72 -7.58
N ILE A 125 -9.15 12.22 -6.70
CA ILE A 125 -7.70 12.14 -6.93
C ILE A 125 -7.23 10.68 -7.03
N GLY A 126 -7.67 9.81 -6.13
CA GLY A 126 -7.32 8.38 -6.16
C GLY A 126 -7.82 7.68 -7.44
N LYS A 127 -9.04 8.00 -7.89
CA LYS A 127 -9.58 7.50 -9.16
C LYS A 127 -8.79 8.02 -10.37
N ALA A 128 -8.39 9.29 -10.36
CA ALA A 128 -7.57 9.88 -11.41
C ALA A 128 -6.18 9.20 -11.48
N ILE A 129 -5.54 8.98 -10.33
CA ILE A 129 -4.26 8.26 -10.27
C ILE A 129 -4.40 6.84 -10.81
N PHE A 130 -5.48 6.13 -10.46
CA PHE A 130 -5.73 4.80 -11.02
C PHE A 130 -5.89 4.84 -12.55
N ALA A 131 -6.63 5.83 -13.07
CA ALA A 131 -6.81 6.00 -14.52
C ALA A 131 -5.48 6.32 -15.23
N GLU A 132 -4.61 7.12 -14.60
CA GLU A 132 -3.26 7.40 -15.08
C GLU A 132 -2.34 6.16 -14.99
N SER A 133 -2.48 5.38 -13.93
CA SER A 133 -1.56 4.29 -13.59
C SER A 133 -2.24 3.24 -12.71
N ARG A 134 -2.53 2.10 -13.31
CA ARG A 134 -3.10 0.96 -12.61
C ARG A 134 -2.14 0.36 -11.58
N VAL A 135 -0.83 0.37 -11.87
CA VAL A 135 0.20 -0.12 -10.95
C VAL A 135 1.08 1.04 -10.46
N LEU A 136 1.21 1.17 -9.15
CA LEU A 136 2.08 2.15 -8.50
C LEU A 136 3.31 1.44 -7.93
N CYS A 137 4.48 1.77 -8.48
CA CYS A 137 5.76 1.26 -8.04
C CYS A 137 6.49 2.32 -7.21
N PHE A 138 6.52 2.15 -5.90
CA PHE A 138 7.19 3.09 -4.99
C PHE A 138 8.58 2.62 -4.63
N ASP A 139 9.54 3.53 -4.76
CA ASP A 139 10.83 3.39 -4.11
C ASP A 139 10.84 4.17 -2.80
N GLU A 140 11.58 3.66 -1.80
CA GLU A 140 11.77 4.30 -0.49
C GLU A 140 10.46 4.66 0.22
N PHE A 141 9.52 3.70 0.27
CA PHE A 141 8.26 3.87 0.97
C PHE A 141 8.48 4.05 2.47
N GLN A 142 8.17 5.26 2.96
CA GLN A 142 8.33 5.64 4.36
C GLN A 142 7.27 6.66 4.75
N LEU A 143 6.80 6.59 6.01
CA LEU A 143 5.91 7.59 6.59
C LEU A 143 6.67 8.31 7.70
N THR A 144 6.82 9.62 7.54
CA THR A 144 7.56 10.48 8.47
C THR A 144 6.66 11.54 9.12
N ASP A 145 5.48 11.82 8.56
CA ASP A 145 4.57 12.86 9.02
C ASP A 145 3.14 12.35 9.19
N ILE A 146 2.41 12.88 10.19
CA ILE A 146 1.03 12.47 10.49
C ILE A 146 0.03 12.94 9.43
N ALA A 147 0.22 14.14 8.86
CA ALA A 147 -0.69 14.68 7.86
C ALA A 147 -0.65 13.82 6.59
N ASP A 148 0.55 13.38 6.20
CA ASP A 148 0.74 12.43 5.11
C ASP A 148 0.02 11.11 5.42
N ALA A 149 0.19 10.56 6.63
CA ALA A 149 -0.46 9.31 7.00
C ALA A 149 -2.00 9.39 6.94
N MET A 150 -2.60 10.52 7.33
CA MET A 150 -4.03 10.76 7.22
C MET A 150 -4.51 10.83 5.76
N ILE A 151 -3.73 11.47 4.88
CA ILE A 151 -4.00 11.50 3.44
C ILE A 151 -3.93 10.09 2.86
N MET A 152 -2.92 9.31 3.26
CA MET A 152 -2.60 8.00 2.69
C MET A 152 -3.72 6.99 2.85
N ARG A 153 -4.32 6.91 4.04
CA ARG A 153 -5.42 5.99 4.29
C ARG A 153 -6.57 6.18 3.29
N ARG A 154 -7.00 7.43 3.10
CA ARG A 154 -8.13 7.77 2.23
C ARG A 154 -7.77 7.61 0.76
N LEU A 155 -6.58 8.10 0.38
CA LEU A 155 -6.11 8.04 -1.00
C LEU A 155 -5.93 6.61 -1.49
N PHE A 156 -5.18 5.78 -0.75
CA PHE A 156 -5.00 4.38 -1.12
C PHE A 156 -6.27 3.57 -1.00
N GLY A 157 -7.17 3.93 -0.07
CA GLY A 157 -8.52 3.39 -0.03
C GLY A 157 -9.24 3.57 -1.38
N ALA A 158 -9.22 4.78 -1.93
CA ALA A 158 -9.81 5.07 -3.25
C ALA A 158 -9.09 4.35 -4.40
N ILE A 159 -7.75 4.31 -4.40
CA ILE A 159 -6.95 3.62 -5.43
C ILE A 159 -7.24 2.11 -5.42
N TRP A 160 -7.23 1.46 -4.26
CA TRP A 160 -7.49 0.02 -4.14
C TRP A 160 -8.94 -0.34 -4.46
N GLN A 161 -9.91 0.53 -4.11
CA GLN A 161 -11.31 0.33 -4.52
C GLN A 161 -11.49 0.42 -6.04
N ALA A 162 -10.70 1.27 -6.72
CA ALA A 162 -10.69 1.34 -8.18
C ALA A 162 -9.97 0.16 -8.85
N GLY A 163 -9.27 -0.68 -8.08
CA GLY A 163 -8.53 -1.83 -8.59
C GLY A 163 -7.03 -1.59 -8.82
N GLY A 164 -6.49 -0.49 -8.29
CA GLY A 164 -5.07 -0.20 -8.34
C GLY A 164 -4.25 -1.17 -7.51
N VAL A 165 -3.01 -1.40 -7.94
CA VAL A 165 -2.06 -2.34 -7.30
C VAL A 165 -0.79 -1.60 -6.94
N MET A 166 -0.23 -1.91 -5.78
CA MET A 166 0.98 -1.27 -5.25
C MET A 166 2.12 -2.28 -5.19
N VAL A 167 3.30 -1.89 -5.70
CA VAL A 167 4.56 -2.57 -5.42
C VAL A 167 5.49 -1.55 -4.79
N SER A 168 6.07 -1.84 -3.64
CA SER A 168 6.91 -0.86 -2.94
C SER A 168 8.16 -1.47 -2.35
N THR A 169 9.22 -0.67 -2.23
CA THR A 169 10.43 -0.99 -1.48
C THR A 169 10.49 -0.14 -0.21
N SER A 170 10.96 -0.70 0.90
CA SER A 170 11.20 0.05 2.14
C SER A 170 12.37 -0.52 2.93
N ASN A 171 13.00 0.31 3.76
CA ASN A 171 13.99 -0.18 4.73
C ASN A 171 13.36 -0.67 6.04
N ARG A 172 12.03 -0.69 6.13
CA ARG A 172 11.31 -1.02 7.35
C ARG A 172 10.13 -1.96 7.07
N HIS A 173 9.84 -2.87 7.98
CA HIS A 173 8.59 -3.65 7.96
C HIS A 173 7.37 -2.70 8.05
N PRO A 174 6.19 -3.03 7.46
CA PRO A 174 4.99 -2.21 7.58
C PRO A 174 4.61 -1.83 9.00
N ASP A 175 4.75 -2.75 9.97
CA ASP A 175 4.45 -2.48 11.39
C ASP A 175 5.39 -1.45 12.02
N GLY A 176 6.56 -1.21 11.43
CA GLY A 176 7.46 -0.16 11.84
C GLY A 176 7.19 1.19 11.15
N LEU A 177 6.36 1.25 10.11
CA LEU A 177 6.08 2.51 9.42
C LEU A 177 5.51 3.52 10.41
N TYR A 178 6.06 4.73 10.47
CA TYR A 178 5.66 5.78 11.41
C TYR A 178 5.85 5.41 12.91
N GLU A 179 6.77 4.48 13.20
CA GLU A 179 7.16 4.14 14.57
C GLU A 179 7.63 5.41 15.31
N ASN A 180 7.21 5.55 16.57
CA ASN A 180 7.42 6.74 17.41
C ASN A 180 6.80 8.05 16.88
N GLY A 181 5.99 7.99 15.83
CA GLY A 181 5.22 9.13 15.34
C GLY A 181 4.14 9.56 16.33
N LEU A 182 3.82 10.86 16.33
CA LEU A 182 2.75 11.43 17.14
C LEU A 182 1.41 10.76 16.78
N ASN A 183 0.57 10.41 17.77
CA ASN A 183 -0.73 9.79 17.56
C ASN A 183 -0.72 8.59 16.58
N ARG A 184 0.31 7.73 16.69
CA ARG A 184 0.52 6.53 15.86
C ARG A 184 -0.76 5.69 15.62
N ASP A 185 -1.65 5.63 16.61
CA ASP A 185 -2.91 4.88 16.51
C ASP A 185 -3.78 5.29 15.32
N VAL A 186 -3.70 6.56 14.89
CA VAL A 186 -4.39 7.08 13.70
C VAL A 186 -3.88 6.43 12.40
N VAL A 187 -2.63 5.97 12.39
CA VAL A 187 -1.95 5.37 11.22
C VAL A 187 -2.13 3.85 11.17
N LEU A 188 -2.37 3.19 12.31
CA LEU A 188 -2.55 1.74 12.37
C LEU A 188 -3.62 1.19 11.40
N PRO A 189 -4.77 1.85 11.18
CA PRO A 189 -5.72 1.42 10.15
C PRO A 189 -5.12 1.35 8.74
N PHE A 190 -4.30 2.33 8.36
CA PHE A 190 -3.62 2.33 7.06
C PHE A 190 -2.61 1.17 6.96
N ILE A 191 -1.83 0.92 8.01
CA ILE A 191 -0.88 -0.21 8.05
C ILE A 191 -1.61 -1.54 7.86
N ARG A 192 -2.77 -1.72 8.51
CA ARG A 192 -3.62 -2.90 8.34
C ARG A 192 -4.16 -3.03 6.91
N ASP A 193 -4.62 -1.93 6.31
CA ASP A 193 -5.08 -1.93 4.92
C ASP A 193 -3.94 -2.28 3.96
N LEU A 194 -2.74 -1.73 4.20
CA LEU A 194 -1.52 -2.02 3.44
C LEU A 194 -1.16 -3.52 3.51
N GLN A 195 -1.14 -4.12 4.70
CA GLN A 195 -0.85 -5.55 4.86
C GLN A 195 -1.95 -6.46 4.29
N ARG A 196 -3.21 -6.00 4.25
CA ARG A 196 -4.29 -6.74 3.58
C ARG A 196 -4.13 -6.69 2.07
N ARG A 197 -3.78 -5.53 1.54
CA ARG A 197 -3.71 -5.26 0.09
C ARG A 197 -2.36 -5.64 -0.53
N CYS A 198 -1.31 -5.77 0.27
CA CYS A 198 0.02 -6.17 -0.18
C CYS A 198 0.51 -7.40 0.57
N GLU A 199 1.16 -8.31 -0.14
CA GLU A 199 1.99 -9.36 0.45
C GLU A 199 3.30 -8.72 0.95
N VAL A 200 3.66 -8.99 2.20
CA VAL A 200 4.85 -8.42 2.83
C VAL A 200 6.01 -9.38 2.63
N TRP A 201 7.13 -8.86 2.13
CA TRP A 201 8.27 -9.69 1.77
C TRP A 201 9.61 -9.11 2.19
N GLU A 202 10.40 -9.92 2.87
CA GLU A 202 11.75 -9.56 3.31
C GLU A 202 12.81 -9.95 2.28
N VAL A 203 13.74 -9.04 2.00
CA VAL A 203 14.90 -9.28 1.15
C VAL A 203 16.17 -9.05 1.97
N GLY A 204 17.00 -10.09 2.09
CA GLY A 204 18.26 -10.06 2.83
C GLY A 204 18.16 -10.41 4.32
N GLY A 205 17.05 -11.01 4.76
CA GLY A 205 16.93 -11.63 6.08
C GLY A 205 17.71 -12.94 6.17
N ARG A 206 18.25 -13.29 7.35
CA ARG A 206 19.11 -14.46 7.54
C ARG A 206 18.37 -15.81 7.55
N GLU A 207 17.03 -15.87 7.58
CA GLU A 207 16.29 -17.14 7.68
C GLU A 207 14.91 -17.17 6.96
N ASP A 208 14.79 -18.18 6.11
CA ASP A 208 13.64 -19.01 5.64
C ASP A 208 12.19 -18.48 5.64
N TYR A 209 11.64 -18.25 4.45
CA TYR A 209 10.19 -18.11 4.21
C TYR A 209 9.62 -19.48 3.87
N ARG A 210 9.21 -20.26 4.88
CA ARG A 210 8.44 -21.50 4.65
C ARG A 210 7.17 -21.14 3.88
N MET A 211 7.14 -21.59 2.63
CA MET A 211 6.00 -21.52 1.74
C MET A 211 4.72 -21.96 2.44
N SER A 212 3.70 -21.11 2.46
CA SER A 212 2.32 -21.51 2.77
C SER A 212 1.72 -22.22 1.54
N GLY A 213 2.17 -23.46 1.31
CA GLY A 213 1.48 -24.45 0.49
C GLY A 213 0.77 -25.44 1.41
N GLY A 214 -0.55 -25.58 1.25
CA GLY A 214 -1.41 -26.28 2.20
C GLY A 214 -1.16 -27.78 2.38
N GLY A 215 -1.72 -28.32 3.47
CA GLY A 215 -1.90 -29.77 3.67
C GLY A 215 -1.82 -30.22 5.13
N GLY A 216 -2.99 -30.33 5.76
CA GLY A 216 -3.39 -31.25 6.85
C GLY A 216 -2.39 -31.81 7.87
N GLY A 217 -2.75 -31.68 9.15
CA GLY A 217 -2.63 -32.79 10.10
C GLY A 217 -1.96 -32.51 11.45
N GLY A 218 -2.79 -32.34 12.50
CA GLY A 218 -2.65 -33.11 13.74
C GLY A 218 -1.88 -32.54 14.94
N GLY A 219 -2.65 -32.14 15.97
CA GLY A 219 -2.32 -32.27 17.41
C GLY A 219 -1.44 -31.18 18.04
N GLY A 220 -1.72 -30.60 19.21
CA GLY A 220 -2.76 -30.82 20.21
C GLY A 220 -2.44 -30.00 21.47
N GLY A 221 -3.48 -29.47 22.13
CA GLY A 221 -3.50 -28.97 23.53
C GLY A 221 -2.81 -27.62 23.81
N ALA A 222 -3.26 -26.76 24.74
CA ALA A 222 -4.47 -26.63 25.54
C ALA A 222 -4.35 -25.28 26.30
N GLY A 223 -5.47 -24.55 26.46
CA GLY A 223 -5.72 -23.68 27.62
C GLY A 223 -5.22 -22.22 27.57
N SER A 224 -6.11 -21.27 27.28
CA SER A 224 -6.75 -20.43 28.31
C SER A 224 -7.57 -19.30 27.67
N GLN A 225 -8.78 -19.13 28.19
CA GLN A 225 -9.80 -18.20 27.75
C GLN A 225 -9.52 -16.77 28.24
N GLY A 226 -9.94 -15.78 27.46
CA GLY A 226 -9.99 -14.36 27.85
C GLY A 226 -10.61 -13.51 26.75
N GLY A 227 -11.89 -13.75 26.45
CA GLY A 227 -12.62 -13.02 25.41
C GLY A 227 -13.00 -11.61 25.86
N VAL A 228 -12.62 -10.61 25.07
CA VAL A 228 -13.32 -9.33 24.97
C VAL A 228 -13.63 -9.11 23.50
N GLY A 229 -14.93 -9.15 23.17
CA GLY A 229 -15.42 -9.04 21.81
C GLY A 229 -15.00 -7.72 21.17
N ARG A 230 -14.15 -7.80 20.15
CA ARG A 230 -13.79 -6.68 19.30
C ARG A 230 -15.03 -6.31 18.47
N ARG A 231 -15.82 -5.34 18.95
CA ARG A 231 -16.84 -4.71 18.11
C ARG A 231 -16.12 -3.91 17.03
N GLU A 232 -16.34 -4.29 15.78
CA GLU A 232 -16.01 -3.47 14.63
C GLU A 232 -16.99 -2.30 14.59
N THR A 233 -16.49 -1.08 14.76
CA THR A 233 -17.23 0.13 14.40
C THR A 233 -16.54 0.79 13.21
N PHE A 234 -17.10 0.52 12.04
CA PHE A 234 -16.86 1.29 10.83
C PHE A 234 -17.54 2.65 10.97
N PHE A 235 -16.83 3.73 10.66
CA PHE A 235 -17.44 5.04 10.52
C PHE A 235 -17.09 5.63 9.16
N VAL A 236 -18.12 5.81 8.33
CA VAL A 236 -18.11 6.52 7.04
C VAL A 236 -18.83 7.88 7.19
N ASP A 237 -19.20 8.26 8.43
CA ASP A 237 -20.02 9.42 8.79
C ASP A 237 -19.33 10.27 9.87
N GLU A 238 -19.24 11.58 9.63
CA GLU A 238 -18.60 12.61 10.47
C GLU A 238 -19.28 12.75 11.85
N ARG A 239 -20.61 12.59 11.92
CA ARG A 239 -21.36 12.65 13.20
C ARG A 239 -21.13 11.44 14.09
N ALA A 240 -20.67 10.32 13.51
CA ALA A 240 -20.32 9.13 14.27
C ALA A 240 -18.89 9.22 14.83
N PHE A 241 -18.00 9.92 14.12
CA PHE A 241 -16.66 10.26 14.60
C PHE A 241 -16.72 11.23 15.80
N GLU A 242 -17.50 12.31 15.73
CA GLU A 242 -17.60 13.28 16.84
C GLU A 242 -18.15 12.67 18.14
N ARG A 243 -19.11 11.74 18.03
CA ARG A 243 -19.63 11.00 19.21
C ARG A 243 -18.58 10.07 19.81
N SER A 244 -17.84 9.32 18.97
CA SER A 244 -16.76 8.46 19.43
C SER A 244 -15.60 9.26 20.04
N LEU A 245 -15.34 10.47 19.54
CA LEU A 245 -14.35 11.40 20.10
C LEU A 245 -14.82 11.92 21.47
N GLY A 246 -16.09 12.33 21.60
CA GLY A 246 -16.67 12.77 22.87
C GLY A 246 -16.66 11.69 23.96
N GLU A 247 -16.96 10.43 23.60
CA GLU A 247 -16.89 9.29 24.51
C GLU A 247 -15.45 8.97 24.94
N ALA A 248 -14.47 9.09 24.03
CA ALA A 248 -13.06 8.84 24.32
C ALA A 248 -12.42 9.92 25.21
N VAL A 249 -12.91 11.16 25.15
CA VAL A 249 -12.39 12.31 25.89
C VAL A 249 -12.96 12.40 27.33
N GLN A 250 -13.97 11.58 27.66
CA GLN A 250 -14.57 11.47 29.02
C GLN A 250 -14.88 12.84 29.67
N GLY A 251 -15.31 13.83 28.89
CA GLY A 251 -15.68 15.15 29.38
C GLY A 251 -14.52 16.06 29.82
N LYS A 252 -13.27 15.76 29.47
CA LYS A 252 -12.15 16.67 29.71
C LYS A 252 -12.21 17.86 28.73
N GLU A 253 -12.02 19.06 29.27
CA GLU A 253 -12.13 20.31 28.52
C GLU A 253 -10.99 20.42 27.49
N VAL A 254 -11.36 20.56 26.23
CA VAL A 254 -10.44 20.59 25.09
C VAL A 254 -9.80 21.98 25.04
N GLN A 255 -8.50 22.08 25.29
CA GLN A 255 -7.75 23.33 25.27
C GLN A 255 -7.16 23.63 23.90
N ARG A 256 -7.30 24.89 23.49
CA ARG A 256 -6.73 25.40 22.24
C ARG A 256 -5.23 25.58 22.40
N ARG A 257 -4.44 24.87 21.59
CA ARG A 257 -2.97 24.95 21.56
C ARG A 257 -2.48 25.31 20.16
N GLU A 258 -1.54 26.24 20.10
CA GLU A 258 -0.79 26.55 18.87
C GLU A 258 0.38 25.58 18.73
N ILE A 259 0.39 24.80 17.65
CA ILE A 259 1.52 23.96 17.28
C ILE A 259 2.29 24.64 16.13
N PRO A 260 3.60 24.88 16.29
CA PRO A 260 4.43 25.37 15.19
C PRO A 260 4.60 24.28 14.12
N VAL A 261 4.43 24.64 12.85
CA VAL A 261 4.57 23.72 11.69
C VAL A 261 5.58 24.29 10.71
N TYR A 262 6.09 23.45 9.79
CA TYR A 262 7.19 23.82 8.87
C TYR A 262 6.93 25.13 8.09
N GLY A 263 7.91 26.03 8.15
CA GLY A 263 7.79 27.45 7.76
C GLY A 263 7.40 28.34 8.95
N SER A 264 7.17 29.64 8.73
CA SER A 264 6.75 30.59 9.77
C SER A 264 5.25 30.50 10.13
N ARG A 265 4.62 29.33 9.92
CA ARG A 265 3.18 29.12 10.11
C ARG A 265 2.89 28.38 11.42
N LYS A 266 1.76 28.75 12.04
CA LYS A 266 1.25 28.11 13.26
C LYS A 266 -0.14 27.53 12.99
N LEU A 267 -0.44 26.40 13.62
CA LEU A 267 -1.74 25.73 13.51
C LEU A 267 -2.38 25.69 14.89
N GLU A 268 -3.58 26.27 15.01
CA GLU A 268 -4.40 26.17 16.21
C GLU A 268 -5.15 24.85 16.20
N VAL A 269 -4.91 24.00 17.19
CA VAL A 269 -5.64 22.75 17.40
C VAL A 269 -6.26 22.73 18.79
N GLU A 270 -7.48 22.22 18.88
CA GLU A 270 -8.16 21.96 20.14
C GLU A 270 -7.84 20.52 20.55
N GLY A 271 -7.13 20.36 21.67
CA GLY A 271 -6.78 19.06 22.25
C GLY A 271 -6.93 19.08 23.77
N VAL A 272 -7.15 17.91 24.37
CA VAL A 272 -7.24 17.75 25.84
C VAL A 272 -5.89 17.96 26.51
#